data_AF-A0A7C3VXA5-F1
#
_entry.id   AF-A0A7C3VXA5-F1
#
_cell.length_a   1.000
_cell.length_b   1.000
_cell.length_c   1.000
_cell.angle_alpha   90.00
_cell.angle_beta   90.00
_cell.angle_gamma   90.00
#
_symmetry.space_group_name_H-M   'P 1'
#
loop_
_entity.id
_entity.type
_entity.pdbx_description
1 polymer ?
#
loop_
_entity_poly.entity_id
_entity_poly.type
_entity_poly.pdbx_seq_one_letter_code
_entity_poly.pdbx_strand_id
1 'polypeptide(L)'
;MTRLIPALISISLLAGCSNGEANHLGNPLTWPFGAISSGIENATYGAKRQKVEQFVSANHKALIGEIERGGGPRLDQAMDLAAIPTATRPGLRARLQSDIGIYRNDPEALVVALMVHGN
;
A
#
# COMPACT_ATOMS: atom_id res chain seq x y z
N MET A 1 7.50 58.15 -34.66
CA MET A 1 6.39 57.29 -34.21
C MET A 1 6.79 55.85 -34.45
N THR A 2 7.25 55.15 -33.41
CA THR A 2 7.42 53.69 -33.42
C THR A 2 7.57 53.24 -31.97
N ARG A 3 6.56 52.51 -31.48
CA ARG A 3 6.52 51.93 -30.13
C ARG A 3 7.32 50.63 -30.15
N LEU A 4 8.20 50.43 -29.16
CA LEU A 4 8.83 49.14 -28.90
C LEU A 4 8.30 48.60 -27.57
N ILE A 5 7.71 47.41 -27.68
CA ILE A 5 6.99 46.64 -26.67
C ILE A 5 8.03 45.89 -25.82
N PRO A 6 7.95 45.88 -24.47
CA PRO A 6 8.79 45.00 -23.68
C PRO A 6 8.28 43.56 -23.82
N ALA A 7 9.12 42.70 -24.40
CA ALA A 7 8.88 41.27 -24.48
C ALA A 7 8.90 40.66 -23.08
N LEU A 8 7.71 40.24 -22.61
CA LEU A 8 7.53 39.40 -21.44
C LEU A 8 8.16 38.02 -21.76
N ILE A 9 9.30 37.70 -21.14
CA ILE A 9 9.91 36.39 -21.25
C ILE A 9 9.17 35.44 -20.31
N SER A 10 8.42 34.53 -20.92
CA SER A 10 7.86 33.32 -20.34
C SER A 10 8.92 32.49 -19.62
N ILE A 11 8.65 32.11 -18.37
CA ILE A 11 9.24 30.92 -17.74
C ILE A 11 8.08 29.96 -17.43
N SER A 12 7.90 29.00 -18.33
CA SER A 12 7.10 27.80 -18.14
C SER A 12 7.94 26.78 -17.39
N LEU A 13 7.51 26.37 -16.19
CA LEU A 13 8.08 25.21 -15.51
C LEU A 13 6.95 24.33 -14.94
N LEU A 14 6.79 23.19 -15.63
CA LEU A 14 6.52 21.85 -15.09
C LEU A 14 5.08 21.52 -14.67
N ALA A 15 4.35 21.02 -15.69
CA ALA A 15 3.59 19.77 -15.69
C ALA A 15 3.42 19.06 -14.33
N GLY A 16 2.28 19.30 -13.69
CA GLY A 16 1.64 18.35 -12.78
C GLY A 16 0.45 17.70 -13.47
N CYS A 17 0.70 16.76 -14.38
CA CYS A 17 -0.36 15.89 -14.90
C CYS A 17 -0.72 14.86 -13.81
N SER A 18 -1.69 15.20 -12.96
CA SER A 18 -2.36 14.21 -12.10
C SER A 18 -3.38 13.47 -12.95
N ASN A 19 -3.03 12.26 -13.38
CA ASN A 19 -3.94 11.36 -14.06
C ASN A 19 -4.73 10.55 -13.02
N GLY A 20 -6.01 10.90 -12.85
CA GLY A 20 -7.09 9.91 -12.63
C GLY A 20 -7.39 9.45 -11.20
N GLU A 21 -8.33 10.17 -10.57
CA GLU A 21 -9.42 9.65 -9.72
C GLU A 21 -9.17 9.18 -8.27
N ALA A 22 -9.37 10.11 -7.35
CA ALA A 22 -10.44 10.02 -6.35
C ALA A 22 -11.06 11.42 -6.17
N ASN A 23 -12.04 11.75 -7.02
CA ASN A 23 -12.73 13.03 -7.01
C ASN A 23 -13.82 13.02 -5.92
N HIS A 24 -13.40 13.25 -4.68
CA HIS A 24 -14.29 13.58 -3.55
C HIS A 24 -13.92 14.96 -3.02
N LEU A 25 -13.77 15.95 -3.92
CA LEU A 25 -13.45 17.33 -3.55
C LEU A 25 -14.60 17.91 -2.70
N GLY A 26 -14.56 17.59 -1.41
CA GLY A 26 -15.41 18.15 -0.38
C GLY A 26 -15.10 19.63 -0.19
N ASN A 27 -15.91 20.25 0.66
CA ASN A 27 -15.93 21.69 0.91
C ASN A 27 -14.51 22.29 1.02
N PRO A 28 -14.12 23.28 0.17
CA PRO A 28 -12.78 23.88 0.14
C PRO A 28 -12.28 24.44 1.48
N LEU A 29 -13.20 24.70 2.41
CA LEU A 29 -12.90 25.19 3.76
C LEU A 29 -12.43 24.09 4.72
N THR A 30 -12.63 22.80 4.42
CA THR A 30 -12.17 21.67 5.24
C THR A 30 -10.87 21.04 4.72
N TRP A 31 -10.36 21.50 3.58
CA TRP A 31 -9.14 20.98 2.95
C TRP A 31 -7.89 21.00 3.83
N PRO A 32 -7.60 22.05 4.64
CA PRO A 32 -6.39 22.05 5.47
C PRO A 32 -6.39 20.90 6.48
N PHE A 33 -7.57 20.58 7.03
CA PHE A 33 -7.73 19.50 7.99
C PHE A 33 -7.73 18.13 7.30
N GLY A 34 -8.42 17.99 6.16
CA GLY A 34 -8.47 16.74 5.39
C GLY A 34 -7.13 16.35 4.75
N ALA A 35 -6.31 17.32 4.35
CA ALA A 35 -4.99 17.07 3.79
C ALA A 35 -4.00 16.55 4.85
N ILE A 36 -4.06 17.07 6.08
CA ILE A 36 -3.22 16.61 7.19
C ILE A 36 -3.63 15.20 7.63
N SER A 37 -4.93 14.93 7.79
CA SER A 37 -5.41 13.60 8.20
C SER A 37 -5.08 12.53 7.15
N SER A 38 -5.35 12.80 5.87
CA SER A 38 -5.04 11.87 4.78
C SER A 38 -3.54 11.63 4.64
N GLY A 39 -2.70 12.64 4.89
CA GLY A 39 -1.25 12.49 4.87
C GLY A 39 -0.72 11.55 5.97
N ILE A 40 -1.26 11.63 7.18
CA ILE A 40 -0.85 10.80 8.33
C ILE A 40 -1.32 9.35 8.15
N GLU A 41 -2.55 9.14 7.68
CA GLU A 41 -3.10 7.80 7.41
C GLU A 41 -2.30 7.09 6.29
N ASN A 42 -1.99 7.80 5.20
CA ASN A 42 -1.16 7.27 4.11
C ASN A 42 0.27 6.95 4.57
N ALA A 43 0.88 7.78 5.42
CA ALA A 43 2.20 7.51 5.98
C ALA A 43 2.20 6.26 6.87
N THR A 44 1.16 6.09 7.69
CA THR A 44 1.01 4.92 8.58
C THR A 44 0.80 3.64 7.77
N TYR A 45 -0.07 3.68 6.76
CA TYR A 45 -0.27 2.57 5.82
C TYR A 45 1.04 2.21 5.08
N GLY A 46 1.74 3.22 4.55
CA GLY A 46 3.02 3.03 3.86
C GLY A 46 4.07 2.36 4.75
N ALA A 47 4.21 2.81 6.00
CA ALA A 47 5.13 2.20 6.96
C ALA A 47 4.76 0.76 7.31
N LYS A 48 3.46 0.45 7.44
CA LYS A 48 2.97 -0.93 7.65
C LYS A 48 3.31 -1.82 6.45
N ARG A 49 2.97 -1.38 5.24
CA ARG A 49 3.26 -2.11 4.00
C ARG A 49 4.76 -2.39 3.87
N GLN A 50 5.61 -1.41 4.12
CA GLN A 50 7.07 -1.56 4.03
C GLN A 50 7.61 -2.61 5.01
N LYS A 51 7.05 -2.71 6.22
CA LYS A 51 7.44 -3.75 7.20
C LYS A 51 7.02 -5.14 6.75
N VAL A 52 5.80 -5.28 6.26
CA VAL A 52 5.29 -6.57 5.73
C VAL A 52 6.11 -7.00 4.52
N GLU A 53 6.38 -6.10 3.58
CA GLU A 53 7.16 -6.37 2.37
C GLU A 53 8.58 -6.84 2.69
N GLN A 54 9.29 -6.14 3.58
CA GLN A 54 10.63 -6.54 4.03
C GLN A 54 10.61 -7.93 4.68
N PHE A 55 9.64 -8.18 5.55
CA PHE A 55 9.53 -9.46 6.25
C PHE A 55 9.20 -10.60 5.30
N VAL A 56 8.21 -10.43 4.42
CA VAL A 56 7.80 -11.43 3.44
C VAL A 56 8.94 -11.74 2.48
N SER A 57 9.61 -10.72 1.94
CA SER A 57 10.74 -10.91 1.03
C SER A 57 11.88 -11.69 1.68
N ALA A 58 12.23 -11.37 2.93
CA ALA A 58 13.30 -12.05 3.66
C ALA A 58 12.96 -13.50 4.04
N ASN A 59 11.67 -13.84 4.16
CA ASN A 59 11.22 -15.14 4.69
C ASN A 59 10.39 -15.96 3.69
N HIS A 60 10.30 -15.53 2.43
CA HIS A 60 9.30 -16.01 1.47
C HIS A 60 9.26 -17.54 1.36
N LYS A 61 10.41 -18.20 1.14
CA LYS A 61 10.48 -19.66 1.07
C LYS A 61 9.93 -20.36 2.31
N ALA A 62 10.21 -19.81 3.50
CA ALA A 62 9.74 -20.39 4.75
C ALA A 62 8.25 -20.12 4.98
N LEU A 63 7.76 -18.94 4.56
CA LEU A 63 6.34 -18.60 4.56
C LEU A 63 5.54 -19.53 3.65
N ILE A 64 6.02 -19.83 2.44
CA ILE A 64 5.39 -20.82 1.56
C ILE A 64 5.25 -22.18 2.25
N GLY A 65 6.33 -22.68 2.84
CA GLY A 65 6.29 -23.96 3.56
C GLY A 65 5.39 -23.94 4.81
N GLU A 66 5.18 -22.78 5.43
CA GLU A 66 4.24 -22.61 6.56
C GLU A 66 2.79 -22.52 6.09
N ILE A 67 2.53 -21.81 4.98
CA ILE A 67 1.22 -21.75 4.35
C ILE A 67 0.81 -23.17 3.97
N GLU A 68 1.65 -23.94 3.27
CA GLU A 68 1.33 -25.33 2.87
C GLU A 68 0.93 -26.23 4.04
N ARG A 69 1.58 -26.05 5.21
CA ARG A 69 1.27 -26.78 6.44
C ARG A 69 0.07 -26.23 7.22
N GLY A 70 -0.51 -25.12 6.78
CA GLY A 70 -1.68 -24.47 7.39
C GLY A 70 -1.33 -23.54 8.55
N GLY A 71 -0.06 -23.18 8.72
CA GLY A 71 0.36 -22.31 9.81
C GLY A 71 1.86 -22.41 10.13
N GLY A 72 2.32 -21.40 10.87
CA GLY A 72 3.65 -21.38 11.45
C GLY A 72 4.01 -20.01 12.03
N PRO A 73 5.12 -19.95 12.78
CA PRO A 73 5.50 -18.75 13.52
C PRO A 73 5.81 -17.55 12.63
N ARG A 74 6.37 -17.75 11.43
CA ARG A 74 6.63 -16.64 10.50
C ARG A 74 5.35 -16.18 9.84
N LEU A 75 4.45 -17.11 9.50
CA LEU A 75 3.15 -16.74 8.95
C LEU A 75 2.34 -15.95 9.99
N ASP A 76 2.40 -16.35 11.27
CA ASP A 76 1.74 -15.62 12.35
C ASP A 76 2.35 -14.23 12.55
N GLN A 77 3.68 -14.14 12.53
CA GLN A 77 4.38 -12.86 12.60
C GLN A 77 4.06 -11.95 11.39
N ALA A 78 3.93 -12.50 10.18
CA ALA A 78 3.53 -11.74 9.01
C ALA A 78 2.11 -11.18 9.15
N MET A 79 1.19 -11.96 9.72
CA MET A 79 -0.17 -11.50 10.05
C MET A 79 -0.19 -10.47 11.17
N ASP A 80 0.69 -10.57 12.16
CA ASP A 80 0.87 -9.55 13.20
C ASP A 80 1.37 -8.23 12.62
N LEU A 81 2.39 -8.28 11.74
CA LEU A 81 2.92 -7.10 11.05
C LEU A 81 1.89 -6.43 10.15
N ALA A 82 1.02 -7.23 9.52
CA ALA A 82 -0.11 -6.73 8.74
C ALA A 82 -1.31 -6.29 9.60
N ALA A 83 -1.26 -6.47 10.93
CA ALA A 83 -2.35 -6.17 11.85
C ALA A 83 -3.67 -6.90 11.53
N ILE A 84 -3.57 -8.19 11.16
CA ILE A 84 -4.72 -9.04 10.85
C ILE A 84 -5.35 -9.57 12.15
N PRO A 85 -6.67 -9.33 12.38
CA PRO A 85 -7.35 -9.82 13.58
C PRO A 85 -7.24 -11.33 13.73
N THR A 86 -6.98 -11.82 14.96
CA THR A 86 -6.82 -13.26 15.23
C THR A 86 -8.03 -14.10 14.82
N ALA A 87 -9.24 -13.53 14.92
CA ALA A 87 -10.50 -14.17 14.54
C ALA A 87 -10.59 -14.50 13.04
N THR A 88 -9.94 -13.74 12.15
CA THR A 88 -10.01 -13.95 10.69
C THR A 88 -8.88 -14.83 10.17
N ARG A 89 -7.80 -15.03 10.94
CA ARG A 89 -6.61 -15.79 10.53
C ARG A 89 -6.91 -17.21 10.06
N PRO A 90 -7.76 -18.02 10.72
CA PRO A 90 -8.03 -19.38 10.26
C PRO A 90 -8.58 -19.42 8.82
N GLY A 91 -9.53 -18.53 8.51
CA GLY A 91 -10.10 -18.41 7.16
C GLY A 91 -9.06 -17.94 6.14
N LEU A 92 -8.23 -16.96 6.51
CA LEU A 92 -7.14 -16.49 5.65
C LEU A 92 -6.10 -17.60 5.38
N ARG A 93 -5.69 -18.37 6.39
CA ARG A 93 -4.74 -19.49 6.20
C ARG A 93 -5.28 -20.51 5.20
N ALA A 94 -6.55 -20.89 5.35
CA ALA A 94 -7.20 -21.82 4.42
C ALA A 94 -7.23 -21.25 2.98
N ARG A 95 -7.50 -19.95 2.83
CA ARG A 95 -7.47 -19.29 1.52
C ARG A 95 -6.05 -19.26 0.93
N LEU A 96 -5.05 -18.87 1.72
CA LEU A 96 -3.66 -18.83 1.29
C LEU A 96 -3.16 -20.22 0.85
N GLN A 97 -3.60 -21.27 1.54
CA GLN A 97 -3.34 -22.66 1.16
C GLN A 97 -3.96 -23.05 -0.17
N SER A 98 -5.25 -22.74 -0.37
CA SER A 98 -5.96 -23.01 -1.62
C SER A 98 -5.27 -22.34 -2.81
N ASP A 99 -4.76 -21.12 -2.60
CA ASP A 99 -4.19 -20.27 -3.64
C ASP A 99 -2.65 -20.32 -3.68
N ILE A 100 -2.03 -21.33 -3.06
CA ILE A 100 -0.56 -21.42 -2.86
C ILE A 100 0.25 -21.24 -4.14
N GLY A 101 -0.29 -21.65 -5.29
CA GLY A 101 0.35 -21.51 -6.60
C GLY A 101 0.64 -20.05 -6.99
N ILE A 102 -0.17 -19.10 -6.53
CA ILE A 102 0.03 -17.66 -6.75
C ILE A 102 1.25 -17.20 -5.95
N TYR A 103 1.26 -17.47 -4.66
CA TYR A 103 2.26 -16.93 -3.74
C TYR A 103 3.64 -17.55 -3.91
N ARG A 104 3.73 -18.80 -4.39
CA ARG A 104 5.02 -19.47 -4.62
C ARG A 104 5.96 -18.73 -5.58
N ASN A 105 5.40 -18.06 -6.58
CA ASN A 105 6.17 -17.39 -7.62
C ASN A 105 6.18 -15.86 -7.45
N ASP A 106 5.29 -15.32 -6.61
CA ASP A 106 5.11 -13.90 -6.43
C ASP A 106 5.03 -13.53 -4.93
N PRO A 107 6.14 -13.07 -4.33
CA PRO A 107 6.14 -12.59 -2.96
C PRO A 107 5.29 -11.33 -2.76
N GLU A 108 5.14 -10.49 -3.79
CA GLU A 108 4.34 -9.26 -3.71
C GLU A 108 2.85 -9.60 -3.64
N ALA A 109 2.39 -10.60 -4.38
CA ALA A 109 1.02 -11.10 -4.26
C ALA A 109 0.70 -11.56 -2.81
N LEU A 110 1.67 -12.12 -2.09
CA LEU A 110 1.51 -12.47 -0.68
C LEU A 110 1.44 -11.23 0.21
N VAL A 111 2.27 -10.21 -0.04
CA VAL A 111 2.21 -8.92 0.67
C VAL A 111 0.82 -8.29 0.51
N VAL A 112 0.32 -8.22 -0.72
CA VAL A 112 -1.01 -7.66 -1.02
C VAL A 112 -2.10 -8.46 -0.30
N ALA A 113 -2.07 -9.79 -0.36
CA ALA A 113 -3.04 -10.64 0.31
C ALA A 113 -3.09 -10.39 1.83
N LEU A 114 -1.93 -10.20 2.48
CA LEU A 114 -1.86 -9.87 3.89
C LEU A 114 -2.37 -8.46 4.19
N MET A 115 -1.98 -7.47 3.39
CA MET A 115 -2.35 -6.06 3.60
C MET A 115 -3.85 -5.81 3.42
N VAL A 116 -4.52 -6.53 2.50
CA VAL A 116 -5.98 -6.41 2.28
C VAL A 116 -6.79 -6.89 3.50
N HIS A 117 -6.24 -7.83 4.28
CA HIS A 117 -6.91 -8.37 5.47
C HIS A 117 -6.46 -7.69 6.77
N GLY A 118 -5.56 -6.72 6.67
CA GLY A 118 -5.01 -5.96 7.78
C GLY A 118 -5.77 -4.66 8.04
N ASN A 119 -5.90 -4.26 9.31
CA ASN A 119 -6.46 -2.96 9.71
C ASN A 119 -5.37 -1.93 9.98
#